data_AF-A0A1L8I964-F1
#
_entry.id   AF-A0A1L8I964-F1
#
_cell.length_a   1.000
_cell.length_b   1.000
_cell.length_c   1.000
_cell.angle_alpha   90.00
_cell.angle_beta   90.00
_cell.angle_gamma   90.00
#
_symmetry.space_group_name_H-M   'P 1'
#
loop_
_entity.id
_entity.type
_entity.pdbx_description
1 polymer ?
#
loop_
_entity_poly.entity_id
_entity_poly.type
_entity_poly.pdbx_seq_one_letter_code
_entity_poly.pdbx_strand_id
1 'polypeptide(L)' 'MIQDDRYCVDILVQIAAVKSAVEQVALMLIEDHTRHCVSRAIKNNEEEQAIGELMDVIRRLTK' A
#
# COMPACT_ATOMS: atom_id res chain seq x y z
N MET A 1 16.99 -13.77 14.69
CA MET A 1 17.75 -12.50 14.63
C MET A 1 17.93 -11.90 16.02
N ILE A 2 16.84 -11.48 16.70
CA ILE A 2 16.92 -10.95 18.07
C ILE A 2 17.30 -12.05 19.06
N GLN A 3 16.66 -13.22 18.96
CA GLN A 3 16.99 -14.40 19.78
C GLN A 3 18.42 -14.92 19.57
N ASP A 4 19.07 -14.53 18.47
CA ASP A 4 20.44 -14.93 18.14
C ASP A 4 21.44 -13.79 18.39
N ASP A 5 21.04 -12.73 19.11
CA ASP A 5 21.84 -11.55 19.42
C ASP A 5 22.58 -10.93 18.20
N ARG A 6 21.92 -10.94 17.04
CA ARG A 6 22.49 -10.36 15.81
C ARG A 6 22.70 -8.86 15.94
N TYR A 7 23.72 -8.35 15.24
CA TYR A 7 24.08 -6.94 15.23
C TYR A 7 22.88 -6.04 14.89
N CYS A 8 22.66 -4.99 15.68
CA CYS A 8 21.48 -4.13 15.58
C CYS A 8 21.28 -3.55 14.18
N VAL A 9 22.37 -3.20 13.48
CA VAL A 9 22.29 -2.64 12.12
C VAL A 9 21.72 -3.67 11.13
N ASP A 10 22.06 -4.96 11.26
CA ASP A 10 21.49 -6.02 10.41
C ASP A 10 19.99 -6.15 10.62
N ILE A 11 19.53 -6.03 11.88
CA ILE A 11 18.10 -6.08 12.22
C ILE A 11 17.39 -4.88 11.59
N LEU A 12 17.96 -3.68 11.68
CA LEU A 12 17.39 -2.48 11.04
C LEU A 12 17.31 -2.62 9.51
N VAL A 13 18.31 -3.23 8.87
CA VAL A 13 18.27 -3.52 7.42
C VAL A 13 17.12 -4.46 7.08
N GLN A 14 16.89 -5.51 7.88
CA GLN A 14 15.77 -6.42 7.65
C GLN A 14 14.41 -5.77 7.91
N ILE A 15 14.30 -4.91 8.92
CA ILE A 15 13.07 -4.11 9.16
C ILE A 15 12.81 -3.21 7.96
N ALA A 16 13.83 -2.54 7.42
CA ALA A 16 13.69 -1.71 6.22
C ALA A 16 13.24 -2.55 5.02
N ALA A 17 13.79 -3.75 4.83
CA ALA A 17 13.38 -4.65 3.75
C ALA A 17 11.91 -5.07 3.87
N VAL A 18 11.45 -5.43 5.07
CA VAL A 18 10.03 -5.76 5.33
C VAL A 18 9.14 -4.55 5.08
N LYS A 19 9.53 -3.36 5.54
CA LYS A 19 8.80 -2.13 5.29
C LYS A 19 8.61 -1.88 3.79
N SER A 20 9.69 -1.96 3.01
CA SER A 20 9.64 -1.79 1.56
C SER A 20 8.79 -2.85 0.86
N ALA A 21 8.83 -4.10 1.33
CA ALA A 21 7.98 -5.16 0.80
C ALA A 21 6.48 -4.86 1.05
N VAL A 22 6.13 -4.40 2.25
CA VAL A 22 4.76 -4.01 2.59
C VAL A 22 4.29 -2.82 1.75
N GLU A 23 5.14 -1.81 1.56
CA GLU A 23 4.85 -0.65 0.69
C GLU A 23 4.57 -1.09 -0.75
N GLN A 24 5.34 -2.03 -1.29
CA GLN A 24 5.11 -2.58 -2.63
C GLN A 24 3.77 -3.32 -2.73
N VAL A 25 3.43 -4.15 -1.74
CA VAL A 25 2.12 -4.83 -1.71
C VAL A 25 0.98 -3.82 -1.66
N ALA A 26 1.11 -2.75 -0.87
CA ALA A 26 0.10 -1.69 -0.82
C ALA A 26 -0.10 -1.01 -2.18
N LEU A 27 0.99 -0.72 -2.91
CA LEU A 27 0.90 -0.16 -4.26
C LEU A 27 0.23 -1.11 -5.25
N MET A 28 0.57 -2.40 -5.21
CA MET A 28 -0.07 -3.42 -6.05
C MET A 28 -1.59 -3.49 -5.80
N LEU A 29 -2.02 -3.42 -4.54
CA LEU A 29 -3.45 -3.43 -4.19
C LEU A 29 -4.16 -2.16 -4.68
N ILE A 30 -3.52 -1.00 -4.59
CA ILE A 30 -4.09 0.25 -5.14
C ILE A 30 -4.25 0.16 -6.65
N GLU A 31 -3.24 -0.35 -7.36
CA GLU A 31 -3.31 -0.52 -8.81
C GLU A 31 -4.47 -1.44 -9.19
N ASP A 32 -4.57 -2.60 -8.55
CA ASP A 32 -5.64 -3.56 -8.81
C ASP A 32 -7.03 -2.97 -8.52
N HIS A 33 -7.19 -2.28 -7.38
CA HIS A 33 -8.42 -1.61 -7.01
C HIS A 33 -8.82 -0.53 -8.05
N THR A 34 -7.85 0.25 -8.54
CA THR A 34 -8.09 1.29 -9.55
C THR A 34 -8.54 0.68 -10.89
N ARG A 35 -7.88 -0.40 -11.32
CA ARG A 35 -8.20 -1.09 -12.58
C ARG A 35 -9.56 -1.79 -12.55
N HIS A 36 -9.98 -2.29 -11.39
CA HIS A 36 -11.21 -3.07 -11.29
C HIS A 36 -12.39 -2.29 -10.72
N CYS A 37 -12.25 -1.77 -9.51
CA CYS A 37 -13.35 -1.14 -8.78
C CYS A 37 -13.64 0.28 -9.31
N VAL A 38 -12.61 1.13 -9.40
CA VAL A 38 -12.79 2.51 -9.88
C VAL A 38 -13.21 2.52 -11.36
N SER A 39 -12.57 1.70 -12.19
CA SER A 39 -12.95 1.58 -13.61
C SER A 39 -14.39 1.07 -13.80
N ARG A 40 -14.92 0.26 -12.88
CA ARG A 40 -16.33 -0.16 -12.89
C ARG A 40 -17.25 0.97 -12.44
N ALA A 41 -16.89 1.69 -11.39
CA ALA A 41 -17.66 2.84 -10.91
C ALA A 41 -17.82 3.91 -12.01
N ILE A 42 -16.75 4.20 -12.76
CA ILE A 42 -16.81 5.13 -13.91
C ILE A 42 -17.83 4.67 -14.95
N LYS A 43 -17.91 3.37 -15.26
CA LYS A 43 -18.90 2.84 -16.22
C LYS A 43 -20.33 2.92 -15.71
N ASN A 44 -20.51 3.03 -14.40
CA ASN A 44 -21.81 3.09 -13.74
C ASN A 44 -22.24 4.53 -13.37
N ASN A 45 -21.43 5.54 -13.69
CA ASN A 45 -21.60 6.94 -13.24
C ASN A 45 -21.51 7.11 -11.71
N GLU A 46 -20.65 6.32 -11.07
CA GLU A 46 -20.36 6.33 -9.62
C GLU A 46 -18.92 6.82 -9.33
N GLU A 47 -18.28 7.50 -10.28
CA GLU A 47 -16.86 7.87 -10.23
C GLU A 47 -16.50 8.78 -9.05
N GLU A 48 -17.36 9.73 -8.70
CA GLU A 48 -17.06 10.73 -7.66
C GLU A 48 -16.83 10.06 -6.31
N GLN A 49 -17.70 9.11 -5.94
CA GLN A 49 -17.57 8.36 -4.70
C GLN A 49 -16.30 7.48 -4.72
N ALA A 50 -16.10 6.72 -5.78
CA ALA A 50 -14.97 5.80 -5.88
C ALA A 50 -13.61 6.51 -5.89
N ILE A 51 -13.52 7.67 -6.57
CA ILE A 51 -12.31 8.50 -6.57
C ILE A 51 -12.08 9.11 -5.18
N GLY A 52 -13.14 9.57 -4.50
CA GLY A 52 -13.03 10.09 -3.13
C GLY A 52 -12.46 9.06 -2.16
N GLU A 53 -13.00 7.84 -2.17
CA GLU A 53 -12.52 6.72 -1.34
C GLU A 53 -11.06 6.38 -1.65
N LEU A 54 -10.69 6.28 -2.93
CA LEU A 54 -9.31 6.03 -3.35
C LEU A 54 -8.35 7.12 -2.83
N MET A 55 -8.73 8.39 -2.96
CA MET A 55 -7.90 9.51 -2.50
C MET A 55 -7.71 9.51 -0.99
N ASP A 56 -8.73 9.12 -0.22
CA ASP A 56 -8.61 8.97 1.24
C ASP A 56 -7.62 7.87 1.63
N VAL A 57 -7.62 6.74 0.90
CA VAL A 57 -6.65 5.66 1.10
C VAL A 57 -5.23 6.13 0.75
N ILE A 58 -5.05 6.79 -0.39
CA ILE A 58 -3.74 7.32 -0.82
C ILE A 58 -3.18 8.28 0.24
N ARG A 59 -4.00 9.22 0.75
CA ARG A 59 -3.56 10.17 1.80
C ARG A 59 -3.09 9.47 3.08
N ARG A 60 -3.65 8.31 3.42
CA ARG A 60 -3.23 7.51 4.58
C ARG A 60 -1.93 6.75 4.33
N LEU A 61 -1.68 6.32 3.09
CA LEU A 61 -0.49 5.58 2.71
C LEU A 61 0.74 6.46 2.48
N THR A 62 0.55 7.72 2.09
CA THR A 62 1.63 8.69 1.92
C THR A 62 1.97 9.48 3.18
N LYS A 63 1.26 9.20 4.28
CA LYS A 63 1.48 9.84 5.59
C LYS A 63 2.55 9.08 6.37
#